data_AF-A0A9D4KSZ9-F1
#
_entry.id   AF-A0A9D4KSZ9-F1
#
_cell.length_a   1.000
_cell.length_b   1.000
_cell.length_c   1.000
_cell.angle_alpha   90.00
_cell.angle_beta   90.00
_cell.angle_gamma   90.00
#
_symmetry.space_group_name_H-M   'P 1'
#
loop_
_entity.id
_entity.type
_entity.pdbx_description
1 polymer ?
#
loop_
_entity_poly.entity_id
_entity_poly.type
_entity_poly.pdbx_seq_one_letter_code
_entity_poly.pdbx_strand_id
1 'polypeptide(L)'
;MQDRVARQRVHVSAFLSEHCLPFSLASDTLELSKCLAKDKPALERVTLSPGSVTYINTHGLAKSFKEELKLKMKSRFVSLNLE
;
A
#
# COMPACT_ATOMS: atom_id res chain seq x y z
N MET A 1 -10.97 -26.20 -9.43
CA MET A 1 -11.25 -24.92 -8.71
C MET A 1 -10.12 -24.56 -7.75
N GLN A 2 -9.53 -25.55 -7.06
CA GLN A 2 -8.32 -25.38 -6.24
C GLN A 2 -7.12 -24.78 -7.01
N ASP A 3 -6.95 -25.13 -8.29
CA ASP A 3 -5.84 -24.63 -9.12
C ASP A 3 -5.83 -23.11 -9.29
N ARG A 4 -7.02 -22.48 -9.38
CA ARG A 4 -7.13 -21.03 -9.56
C ARG A 4 -6.77 -20.27 -8.30
N VAL A 5 -7.21 -20.78 -7.14
CA VAL A 5 -6.89 -20.20 -5.83
C VAL A 5 -5.40 -20.38 -5.51
N ALA A 6 -4.85 -21.55 -5.78
CA ALA A 6 -3.42 -21.82 -5.63
C ALA A 6 -2.58 -20.88 -6.52
N ARG A 7 -2.97 -20.69 -7.79
CA ARG A 7 -2.29 -19.78 -8.70
C ARG A 7 -2.32 -18.32 -8.24
N GLN A 8 -3.45 -17.85 -7.70
CA GLN A 8 -3.55 -16.50 -7.13
C GLN A 8 -2.64 -16.33 -5.92
N ARG A 9 -2.55 -17.34 -5.04
CA ARG A 9 -1.61 -17.31 -3.90
C ARG A 9 -0.17 -17.22 -4.39
N VAL A 10 0.21 -18.02 -5.39
CA VAL A 10 1.55 -17.98 -5.98
C VAL A 10 1.86 -16.60 -6.56
N HIS A 11 0.93 -15.97 -7.29
CA HIS A 11 1.14 -14.63 -7.84
C HIS A 11 1.33 -13.57 -6.75
N VAL A 12 0.52 -13.59 -5.69
CA VAL A 12 0.67 -12.64 -4.57
C VAL A 12 2.00 -12.88 -3.85
N SER A 13 2.36 -14.13 -3.59
CA SER A 13 3.64 -14.48 -2.96
C SER A 13 4.85 -14.08 -3.81
N ALA A 14 4.77 -14.30 -5.13
CA ALA A 14 5.82 -13.89 -6.07
C ALA A 14 6.00 -12.38 -6.09
N PHE A 15 4.91 -11.61 -6.21
CA PHE A 15 4.94 -10.14 -6.16
C PHE A 15 5.61 -9.62 -4.89
N LEU A 16 5.22 -10.15 -3.72
CA LEU A 16 5.82 -9.74 -2.45
C LEU A 16 7.32 -10.07 -2.41
N SER A 17 7.71 -11.26 -2.88
CA SER A 17 9.11 -11.68 -2.93
C SER A 17 9.95 -10.83 -3.88
N GLU A 18 9.44 -10.51 -5.07
CA GLU A 18 10.12 -9.69 -6.07
C GLU A 18 10.41 -8.27 -5.57
N HIS A 19 9.55 -7.74 -4.69
CA HIS A 19 9.67 -6.41 -4.12
C HIS A 19 10.25 -6.38 -2.70
N CYS A 20 10.79 -7.51 -2.20
CA CYS A 20 11.30 -7.65 -0.84
C CYS A 20 10.30 -7.23 0.26
N LEU A 21 9.01 -7.44 0.01
CA LEU A 21 7.93 -7.09 0.93
C LEU A 21 7.67 -8.22 1.93
N PRO A 22 7.32 -7.90 3.20
CA PRO A 22 6.92 -8.91 4.18
C PRO A 22 5.70 -9.71 3.74
N PHE A 23 5.74 -11.03 3.91
CA PHE A 23 4.59 -11.91 3.63
C PHE A 23 3.37 -11.63 4.51
N SER A 24 3.54 -10.93 5.64
CA SER A 24 2.42 -10.44 6.46
C SER A 24 1.47 -9.52 5.68
N LEU A 25 1.96 -8.84 4.64
CA LEU A 25 1.14 -7.97 3.76
C LEU A 25 0.30 -8.75 2.74
N ALA A 26 0.39 -10.09 2.69
CA ALA A 26 -0.33 -10.88 1.69
C ALA A 26 -1.85 -10.71 1.77
N SER A 27 -2.41 -10.60 2.98
CA SER A 27 -3.85 -10.36 3.17
C SER A 27 -4.26 -8.98 2.65
N ASP A 28 -3.53 -7.94 3.05
CA ASP A 28 -3.81 -6.55 2.66
C ASP A 28 -3.65 -6.35 1.16
N THR A 29 -2.64 -6.99 0.56
CA THR A 29 -2.40 -6.96 -0.89
C THR A 29 -3.56 -7.63 -1.64
N LEU A 30 -4.09 -8.74 -1.12
CA LEU A 30 -5.23 -9.43 -1.72
C LEU A 30 -6.51 -8.60 -1.60
N GLU A 31 -6.73 -7.94 -0.46
CA GLU A 31 -7.88 -7.07 -0.25
C GLU A 31 -7.82 -5.82 -1.13
N LEU A 32 -6.66 -5.18 -1.22
CA LEU A 32 -6.41 -4.08 -2.16
C LEU A 32 -6.69 -4.50 -3.61
N SER A 33 -6.18 -5.66 -4.02
CA SER A 33 -6.41 -6.21 -5.37
C SER A 33 -7.90 -6.42 -5.66
N LYS A 34 -8.68 -6.92 -4.69
CA LYS A 34 -10.14 -7.07 -4.81
C LYS A 34 -10.83 -5.72 -4.93
N CYS A 35 -10.41 -4.71 -4.16
CA CYS A 35 -10.98 -3.37 -4.22
C CYS A 35 -10.69 -2.70 -5.57
N LEU A 36 -9.45 -2.78 -6.06
CA LEU A 36 -9.06 -2.24 -7.36
C LEU A 36 -9.83 -2.91 -8.51
N ALA A 37 -10.03 -4.23 -8.45
CA ALA A 37 -10.77 -4.96 -9.47
C ALA A 37 -12.27 -4.58 -9.58
N LYS A 38 -12.83 -3.91 -8.56
CA LYS A 38 -14.22 -3.43 -8.58
C LYS A 38 -14.40 -2.19 -9.45
N ASP A 39 -13.38 -1.34 -9.57
CA ASP A 39 -13.44 -0.08 -10.32
C ASP A 39 -12.62 -0.17 -11.61
N LYS A 40 -13.12 -0.96 -12.56
CA LYS A 40 -12.48 -1.17 -13.87
C LYS A 40 -12.29 0.14 -14.66
N PRO A 41 -13.27 1.07 -14.73
CA PRO A 41 -13.10 2.32 -15.48
C PRO A 41 -11.96 3.19 -14.95
N ALA A 42 -11.79 3.26 -13.63
CA ALA A 42 -10.66 3.98 -13.05
C ALA A 42 -9.34 3.26 -13.34
N LEU A 43 -9.33 1.92 -13.27
CA LEU A 43 -8.12 1.13 -13.52
C LEU A 43 -7.62 1.25 -14.97
N GLU A 44 -8.52 1.32 -15.95
CA GLU A 44 -8.17 1.52 -17.36
C GLU A 44 -7.55 2.90 -17.64
N ARG A 45 -7.85 3.90 -16.80
CA ARG A 45 -7.36 5.28 -16.93
C ARG A 45 -6.16 5.58 -16.03
N VAL A 46 -5.93 4.74 -15.02
CA VAL A 46 -4.80 4.89 -14.10
C VAL A 46 -3.49 4.74 -14.87
N THR A 47 -2.67 5.78 -14.80
CA THR A 47 -1.30 5.80 -15.32
C THR A 47 -0.38 6.22 -14.19
N LEU A 48 0.45 5.28 -13.73
CA LEU A 48 1.46 5.56 -12.71
C LEU A 48 2.74 6.03 -13.42
N SER A 49 2.78 7.32 -13.76
CA SER A 49 4.04 7.91 -14.23
C SER A 49 5.05 7.95 -13.08
N PRO A 50 6.37 7.78 -13.34
CA PRO A 50 7.40 7.86 -12.30
C PRO A 50 7.35 9.17 -11.50
N GLY A 51 7.01 10.29 -12.16
CA GLY A 51 6.83 11.60 -11.52
C GLY A 51 5.59 11.66 -10.63
N SER A 52 4.48 11.07 -11.06
CA SER A 52 3.26 10.96 -10.26
C SER A 52 3.48 10.09 -9.02
N VAL A 53 4.17 8.95 -9.17
CA VAL A 53 4.52 8.07 -8.04
C VAL A 53 5.42 8.81 -7.05
N THR A 54 6.46 9.48 -7.54
CA THR A 54 7.39 10.25 -6.68
C THR A 54 6.65 11.35 -5.93
N TYR A 55 5.79 12.11 -6.61
CA TYR A 55 4.98 13.16 -5.99
C TYR A 55 3.98 12.60 -4.97
N ILE A 56 3.24 11.54 -5.31
CA ILE A 56 2.31 10.89 -4.38
C ILE A 56 3.06 10.39 -3.15
N ASN A 57 4.22 9.78 -3.32
CA ASN A 57 4.98 9.23 -2.20
C ASN A 57 5.52 10.34 -1.27
N THR A 58 6.07 11.40 -1.86
CA THR A 58 6.72 12.50 -1.12
C THR A 58 5.77 13.56 -0.59
N HIS A 59 4.73 13.93 -1.36
CA HIS A 59 3.83 15.04 -1.07
C HIS A 59 2.39 14.61 -0.77
N GLY A 60 1.98 13.40 -1.18
CA GLY A 60 0.64 12.87 -0.92
C GLY A 60 0.59 12.04 0.37
N LEU A 61 1.14 10.82 0.30
CA LEU A 61 1.15 9.84 1.38
C LEU A 61 1.98 10.31 2.57
N ALA A 62 3.24 10.70 2.36
CA ALA A 62 4.10 11.17 3.45
C ALA A 62 3.55 12.43 4.12
N LYS A 63 2.94 13.34 3.36
CA LYS A 63 2.29 14.54 3.92
C LYS A 63 1.07 14.18 4.75
N SER A 64 0.17 13.36 4.22
CA SER A 64 -1.04 12.93 4.94
C SER A 64 -0.69 12.17 6.22
N PHE A 65 0.27 11.26 6.15
CA PHE A 65 0.76 10.53 7.31
C PHE A 65 1.42 11.45 8.35
N LYS A 66 2.21 12.43 7.90
CA LYS A 66 2.80 13.45 8.78
C LYS A 66 1.74 14.34 9.45
N GLU A 67 0.71 14.72 8.72
CA GLU A 67 -0.42 15.51 9.25
C GLU A 67 -1.25 14.71 10.26
N GLU A 68 -1.57 13.46 9.94
CA GLU A 68 -2.27 12.55 10.86
C GLU A 68 -1.45 12.31 12.13
N LEU A 69 -0.15 12.02 11.97
CA LEU A 69 0.76 11.83 13.10
C LEU A 69 0.86 13.10 13.94
N LYS A 70 0.99 14.28 13.32
CA LYS A 70 1.01 15.57 14.02
C LYS A 70 -0.27 15.78 14.84
N LEU A 71 -1.43 15.39 14.31
CA LEU A 71 -2.71 15.51 15.01
C LEU A 71 -2.81 14.54 16.19
N LYS A 72 -2.32 13.31 16.02
CA LYS A 72 -2.22 12.31 17.10
C LYS A 72 -1.22 12.72 18.18
N MET A 73 -0.09 13.31 17.82
CA MET A 73 0.90 13.83 18.77
C MET A 73 0.41 15.06 19.52
N LYS A 74 -0.41 15.93 18.91
CA LYS A 74 -1.02 17.06 19.61
C LYS A 74 -2.03 16.65 20.69
N SER A 75 -2.66 15.48 20.53
CA SER A 75 -3.67 14.98 21.47
C SER A 75 -3.10 14.06 22.55
N ARG A 76 -1.79 13.76 22.54
CA ARG A 76 -1.16 12.82 23.48
C ARG A 76 0.21 13.32 23.93
N PHE A 77 0.53 13.15 25.21
CA PHE A 77 1.91 13.29 25.67
C PHE A 77 2.75 12.14 25.10
N VAL A 78 3.75 12.49 24.30
CA VAL A 78 4.67 11.55 23.67
C VAL A 78 6.09 11.85 24.17
N SER A 79 6.78 10.83 24.63
CA SER A 79 8.21 10.88 24.95
C SER A 79 9.02 10.43 23.74
N LEU A 80 9.97 11.24 23.31
CA LEU A 80 10.92 10.86 22.26
C LEU A 80 12.24 10.43 22.93
N ASN A 81 12.71 9.22 22.61
CA ASN A 81 14.08 8.84 22.94
C ASN A 81 15.00 9.50 21.92
N LEU A 82 15.86 10.40 22.38
CA LEU A 82 16.92 11.02 21.59
C LEU A 82 18.22 10.27 21.95
N GLU A 83 18.71 9.45 21.03
CA GLU A 83 20.11 8.99 21.03
C GLU A 83 21.00 10.01 20.30
#